data_AF-A0A3C2E524-F1
#
_entry.id   AF-A0A3C2E524-F1
#
_cell.length_a   1.000
_cell.length_b   1.000
_cell.length_c   1.000
_cell.angle_alpha   90.00
_cell.angle_beta   90.00
_cell.angle_gamma   90.00
#
_symmetry.space_group_name_H-M   'P 1'
#
loop_
_entity.id
_entity.type
_entity.pdbx_description
1 polymer ?
#
loop_
_entity_poly.entity_id
_entity_poly.type
_entity_poly.pdbx_seq_one_letter_code
_entity_poly.pdbx_strand_id
1 'polypeptide(L)'
;NAYIGDPAFADIPVAGLLDSGYLSERATLIDRDTAIPAVTAGTPPGVSVPGVDATAEPGGTTHFVIVDAGGNVVSMTATVESLFGNQRMVGGFLLNNQLTDFSFTATGPDGRPAPNAVAGGKRPRSSMSPTIVLDQDGEFHLATGSPGGSSIIAYVAKSLVAM
;
A
#
# COMPACT_ATOMS: atom_id res chain seq x y z
N ASN A 1 8.68 -3.96 1.12
CA ASN A 1 8.18 -2.95 0.17
C ASN A 1 9.32 -2.04 -0.32
N ALA A 2 10.14 -2.50 -1.26
CA ALA A 2 11.30 -1.74 -1.72
C ALA A 2 10.91 -0.49 -2.53
N TYR A 3 9.92 -0.59 -3.42
CA TYR A 3 9.70 0.39 -4.50
C TYR A 3 8.73 1.53 -4.23
N ILE A 4 7.91 1.45 -3.18
CA ILE A 4 6.74 2.32 -3.03
C ILE A 4 7.06 3.50 -2.11
N GLY A 5 6.69 4.71 -2.51
CA GLY A 5 6.83 5.96 -1.75
C GLY A 5 5.87 7.03 -2.26
N ASP A 6 6.15 8.31 -1.99
CA ASP A 6 5.42 9.42 -2.61
C ASP A 6 5.92 9.63 -4.05
N PRO A 7 5.06 9.52 -5.09
CA PRO A 7 5.47 9.69 -6.48
C PRO A 7 5.97 11.11 -6.82
N ALA A 8 5.73 12.11 -5.97
CA ALA A 8 6.32 13.44 -6.13
C ALA A 8 7.79 13.51 -5.68
N PHE A 9 8.30 12.47 -5.00
CA PHE A 9 9.64 12.43 -4.39
C PHE A 9 10.45 11.19 -4.75
N ALA A 10 9.84 10.16 -5.32
CA ALA A 10 10.50 8.91 -5.69
C ALA A 10 9.89 8.32 -6.97
N ASP A 11 10.75 7.74 -7.82
CA ASP A 11 10.32 7.04 -9.03
C ASP A 11 9.76 5.67 -8.66
N ILE A 12 8.46 5.49 -8.88
CA ILE A 12 7.75 4.22 -8.62
C ILE A 12 7.57 3.50 -9.97
N PRO A 13 8.20 2.33 -10.18
CA PRO A 13 8.11 1.59 -11.44
C PRO A 13 6.77 0.87 -11.60
N VAL A 14 5.64 1.58 -11.59
CA VAL A 14 4.31 0.95 -11.66
C VAL A 14 4.17 0.06 -12.90
N ALA A 15 4.59 0.56 -14.07
CA ALA A 15 4.56 -0.23 -15.30
C ALA A 15 5.46 -1.48 -15.21
N GLY A 16 6.65 -1.37 -14.63
CA GLY A 16 7.56 -2.51 -14.45
C GLY A 16 7.06 -3.52 -13.42
N LEU A 17 6.41 -3.07 -12.35
CA LEU A 17 5.81 -3.94 -11.33
C LEU A 17 4.61 -4.72 -11.86
N LEU A 18 3.94 -4.20 -12.90
CA LEU A 18 2.81 -4.81 -13.58
C LEU A 18 3.18 -5.48 -14.92
N ASP A 19 4.47 -5.49 -15.28
CA ASP A 19 4.94 -6.11 -16.51
C ASP A 19 4.71 -7.62 -16.47
N SER A 20 4.12 -8.17 -17.54
CA SER A 20 3.74 -9.58 -17.59
C SER A 20 4.95 -10.53 -17.56
N GLY A 21 6.08 -10.12 -18.15
CA GLY A 21 7.34 -10.85 -18.11
C GLY A 21 7.90 -10.89 -16.69
N TYR A 22 7.96 -9.73 -16.03
CA TYR A 22 8.37 -9.63 -14.63
C TYR A 22 7.47 -10.46 -13.69
N LEU A 23 6.15 -10.36 -13.83
CA LEU A 23 5.21 -11.13 -13.02
C LEU A 23 5.36 -12.65 -13.26
N SER A 24 5.60 -13.06 -14.51
CA SER A 24 5.86 -14.47 -14.85
C SER A 24 7.15 -14.97 -14.20
N GLU A 25 8.23 -14.19 -14.24
CA GLU A 25 9.49 -14.49 -13.55
C GLU A 25 9.28 -14.63 -12.04
N ARG A 26 8.59 -13.66 -11.41
CA ARG A 26 8.28 -13.69 -9.97
C ARG A 26 7.41 -14.88 -9.58
N ALA A 27 6.47 -15.29 -10.43
CA ALA A 27 5.62 -16.44 -10.18
C ALA A 27 6.40 -17.77 -10.11
N THR A 28 7.54 -17.89 -10.81
CA THR A 28 8.40 -19.08 -10.73
C THR A 28 9.01 -19.32 -9.35
N LEU A 29 9.02 -18.29 -8.49
CA LEU A 29 9.50 -18.39 -7.12
C LEU A 29 8.46 -19.02 -6.16
N ILE A 30 7.23 -19.24 -6.62
CA ILE A 30 6.15 -19.79 -5.80
C ILE A 30 6.09 -21.31 -6.02
N ASP A 31 6.41 -22.06 -4.97
CA ASP A 31 6.18 -23.50 -4.91
C ASP A 31 5.03 -23.80 -3.94
N ARG A 32 4.23 -24.83 -4.26
CA ARG A 32 3.03 -25.17 -3.47
C ARG A 32 3.38 -25.81 -2.12
N ASP A 33 4.48 -26.55 -2.06
CA ASP A 33 4.83 -27.39 -0.94
C ASP A 33 5.99 -26.80 -0.12
N THR A 34 6.75 -25.87 -0.72
CA THR A 34 7.97 -25.33 -0.14
C THR A 34 8.01 -23.80 -0.20
N ALA A 35 8.24 -23.17 0.95
CA ALA A 35 8.52 -21.73 0.99
C ALA A 35 9.97 -21.43 0.58
N ILE A 36 10.18 -20.33 -0.15
CA ILE A 36 11.54 -19.86 -0.43
C ILE A 36 12.27 -19.48 0.88
N PRO A 37 13.58 -19.76 0.98
CA PRO A 37 14.32 -19.54 2.22
C PRO A 37 14.48 -18.06 2.58
N ALA A 38 14.44 -17.17 1.59
CA ALA A 38 14.51 -15.73 1.78
C ALA A 38 13.67 -15.00 0.74
N VAL A 39 12.83 -14.06 1.19
CA VAL A 39 12.00 -13.22 0.31
C VAL A 39 12.75 -11.92 0.02
N THR A 40 13.18 -11.74 -1.22
CA THR A 40 13.81 -10.49 -1.70
C THR A 40 12.92 -9.79 -2.72
N ALA A 41 13.07 -8.48 -2.81
CA ALA A 41 12.46 -7.70 -3.88
C ALA A 41 13.07 -8.12 -5.23
N GLY A 42 12.23 -8.34 -6.24
CA GLY A 42 12.71 -8.52 -7.62
C GLY A 42 13.10 -7.18 -8.24
N THR A 43 13.63 -7.19 -9.46
CA THR A 43 14.03 -5.98 -10.20
C THR A 43 13.08 -5.76 -11.37
N PRO A 44 12.01 -4.95 -11.21
CA PRO A 44 11.09 -4.66 -12.31
C PRO A 44 11.80 -3.83 -13.40
N PRO A 45 11.37 -3.95 -14.67
CA PRO A 45 11.87 -3.09 -15.73
C PRO A 45 11.72 -1.61 -15.41
N GLY A 46 12.67 -0.80 -15.87
CA GLY A 46 12.59 0.65 -15.84
C GLY A 46 13.19 1.34 -14.60
N VAL A 47 13.63 0.63 -13.56
CA VAL A 47 14.34 1.24 -12.42
C VAL A 47 15.43 0.34 -11.82
N SER A 48 16.31 0.95 -11.02
CA SER A 48 17.22 0.22 -10.13
C SER A 48 16.55 -0.08 -8.77
N VAL A 49 16.96 -1.17 -8.11
CA VAL A 49 16.45 -1.55 -6.79
C VAL A 49 16.75 -0.42 -5.78
N PRO A 50 15.74 0.17 -5.14
CA PRO A 50 15.94 1.25 -4.19
C PRO A 50 16.34 0.73 -2.81
N GLY A 51 16.67 1.66 -1.89
CA GLY A 51 17.03 1.32 -0.52
C GLY A 51 15.92 0.60 0.25
N VAL A 52 16.31 -0.10 1.32
CA VAL A 52 15.38 -0.83 2.19
C VAL A 52 14.46 0.15 2.92
N ASP A 53 13.16 -0.11 2.83
CA ASP A 53 12.14 0.56 3.62
C ASP A 53 11.85 -0.24 4.90
N ALA A 54 12.07 0.39 6.06
CA ALA A 54 11.90 -0.19 7.38
C ALA A 54 10.62 0.28 8.10
N THR A 55 9.64 0.81 7.35
CA THR A 55 8.35 1.27 7.89
C THR A 55 7.62 0.12 8.61
N ALA A 56 7.04 0.44 9.77
CA ALA A 56 6.18 -0.46 10.53
C ALA A 56 4.81 0.21 10.76
N GLU A 57 3.82 -0.20 9.98
CA GLU A 57 2.48 0.41 9.96
C GLU A 57 1.58 -0.20 11.06
N PRO A 58 1.00 0.61 11.96
CA PRO A 58 0.07 0.17 13.00
C PRO A 58 -1.36 -0.05 12.45
N GLY A 59 -2.24 -0.61 13.28
CA GLY A 59 -3.65 -0.78 12.96
C GLY A 59 -4.54 0.29 13.59
N GLY A 60 -5.09 1.22 12.80
CA GLY A 60 -5.98 2.29 13.26
C GLY A 60 -6.90 2.82 12.16
N THR A 61 -7.35 1.92 11.29
CA THR A 61 -8.09 2.22 10.06
C THR A 61 -9.55 1.81 10.19
N THR A 62 -10.44 2.49 9.46
CA THR A 62 -11.82 2.06 9.20
C THR A 62 -12.08 2.08 7.69
N HIS A 63 -13.05 1.30 7.24
CA HIS A 63 -13.47 1.24 5.84
C HIS A 63 -14.99 1.14 5.75
N PHE A 64 -15.58 1.80 4.76
CA PHE A 64 -16.97 1.61 4.39
C PHE A 64 -17.19 1.80 2.89
N VAL A 65 -18.31 1.23 2.42
CA VAL A 65 -18.80 1.35 1.05
C VAL A 65 -20.22 1.89 1.08
N ILE A 66 -20.55 2.79 0.16
CA ILE A 66 -21.91 3.29 -0.09
C ILE A 66 -22.21 3.08 -1.57
N VAL A 67 -23.40 2.54 -1.86
CA VAL A 67 -24.01 2.50 -3.19
C VAL A 67 -25.39 3.13 -3.06
N ASP A 68 -25.70 4.16 -3.84
CA ASP A 68 -27.00 4.83 -3.81
C ASP A 68 -27.93 4.38 -4.95
N ALA A 69 -29.19 4.83 -4.90
CA ALA A 69 -30.20 4.49 -5.90
C ALA A 69 -29.95 5.12 -7.29
N GLY A 70 -29.07 6.12 -7.37
CA GLY A 70 -28.65 6.74 -8.63
C GLY A 70 -27.47 6.02 -9.28
N GLY A 71 -26.93 4.96 -8.65
CA GLY A 71 -25.76 4.23 -9.11
C GLY A 71 -24.43 4.88 -8.71
N ASN A 72 -24.42 5.89 -7.82
CA ASN A 72 -23.17 6.44 -7.32
C ASN A 72 -22.54 5.46 -6.31
N VAL A 73 -21.24 5.28 -6.42
CA VAL A 73 -20.46 4.37 -5.56
C VAL A 73 -19.34 5.13 -4.87
N VAL A 74 -19.23 4.95 -3.56
CA VAL A 74 -18.11 5.42 -2.74
C VAL A 74 -17.46 4.24 -2.03
N SER A 75 -16.16 4.08 -2.21
CA SER A 75 -15.31 3.17 -1.44
C SER A 75 -14.31 4.02 -0.66
N MET A 76 -14.48 4.11 0.67
CA MET A 76 -13.70 5.03 1.50
C MET A 76 -12.98 4.29 2.61
N THR A 77 -11.66 4.42 2.63
CA THR A 77 -10.79 3.99 3.73
C THR A 77 -10.27 5.23 4.44
N ALA A 78 -10.47 5.31 5.75
CA ALA A 78 -10.07 6.44 6.58
C ALA A 78 -9.27 5.97 7.79
N THR A 79 -8.34 6.79 8.26
CA THR A 79 -7.38 6.40 9.31
C THR A 79 -6.92 7.61 10.13
N VAL A 80 -6.52 7.35 11.37
CA VAL A 80 -5.67 8.25 12.18
C VAL A 80 -4.31 7.62 12.43
N GLU A 81 -3.94 6.62 11.61
CA GLU A 81 -2.76 5.76 11.69
C GLU A 81 -2.87 4.68 12.78
N SER A 82 -2.58 5.02 14.03
CA SER A 82 -2.75 4.12 15.17
C SER A 82 -4.15 4.25 15.77
N LEU A 83 -4.57 3.30 16.61
CA LEU A 83 -5.72 3.52 17.49
C LEU A 83 -5.52 4.82 18.29
N PHE A 84 -6.47 5.75 18.15
CA PHE A 84 -6.43 7.09 18.73
C PHE A 84 -5.28 8.01 18.26
N GLY A 85 -4.63 7.68 17.14
CA GLY A 85 -3.58 8.49 16.52
C GLY A 85 -2.37 8.71 17.45
N ASN A 86 -1.92 9.97 17.56
CA ASN A 86 -0.86 10.34 18.50
C ASN A 86 -1.36 10.58 19.95
N GLN A 87 -2.64 10.25 20.22
CA GLN A 87 -3.31 10.37 21.52
C GLN A 87 -3.46 11.81 22.03
N ARG A 88 -3.14 12.82 21.23
CA ARG A 88 -3.42 14.22 21.53
C ARG A 88 -4.76 14.62 20.93
N MET A 89 -5.46 15.50 21.64
CA MET A 89 -6.75 16.03 21.23
C MET A 89 -6.71 17.54 21.09
N VAL A 90 -7.36 18.08 20.06
CA VAL A 90 -7.59 19.52 19.87
C VAL A 90 -9.05 19.72 19.51
N GLY A 91 -9.78 20.50 20.31
CA GLY A 91 -11.19 20.83 20.03
C GLY A 91 -12.12 19.62 19.91
N GLY A 92 -11.82 18.51 20.61
CA GLY A 92 -12.58 17.26 20.52
C GLY A 92 -12.12 16.28 19.43
N PHE A 93 -11.11 16.64 18.63
CA PHE A 93 -10.56 15.79 17.56
C PHE A 93 -9.23 15.18 17.96
N LEU A 94 -9.07 13.87 17.72
CA LEU A 94 -7.79 13.18 17.86
C LEU A 94 -6.88 13.53 16.69
N LEU A 95 -5.62 13.81 16.99
CA LEU A 95 -4.61 14.06 15.98
C LEU A 95 -3.99 12.74 15.52
N ASN A 96 -3.82 12.56 14.21
CA ASN A 96 -3.16 11.38 13.65
C ASN A 96 -1.68 11.31 14.03
N ASN A 97 -1.09 10.13 13.86
CA ASN A 97 0.37 9.93 13.87
C ASN A 97 0.91 9.48 12.51
N GLN A 98 0.26 9.82 11.39
CA GLN A 98 0.54 9.25 10.05
C GLN A 98 2.01 9.39 9.60
N LEU A 99 2.76 10.35 10.12
CA LEU A 99 4.18 10.46 9.77
C LEU A 99 5.04 9.29 10.29
N THR A 100 4.49 8.40 11.13
CA THR A 100 5.15 7.13 11.50
C THR A 100 5.22 6.13 10.35
N ASP A 101 4.41 6.32 9.32
CA ASP A 101 4.44 5.53 8.08
C ASP A 101 5.61 5.90 7.17
N PHE A 102 6.55 6.74 7.59
CA PHE A 102 7.82 6.92 6.90
C PHE A 102 8.85 5.90 7.36
N SER A 103 9.81 5.60 6.48
CA SER A 103 11.05 4.94 6.87
C SER A 103 11.88 5.89 7.73
N PHE A 104 12.14 5.51 8.98
CA PHE A 104 13.10 6.21 9.84
C PHE A 104 14.56 5.96 9.47
N THR A 105 14.80 5.00 8.57
CA THR A 105 16.09 4.81 7.91
C THR A 105 16.06 5.51 6.56
N ALA A 106 16.70 6.68 6.47
CA ALA A 106 16.68 7.50 5.25
C ALA A 106 17.46 6.85 4.09
N THR A 107 18.48 6.07 4.41
CA THR A 107 19.39 5.45 3.44
C THR A 107 19.62 3.99 3.84
N GLY A 108 19.47 3.08 2.89
CA GLY A 108 19.74 1.65 3.09
C GLY A 108 21.24 1.37 3.34
N PRO A 109 21.59 0.12 3.73
CA PRO A 109 22.98 -0.29 3.94
C PRO A 109 23.89 -0.12 2.71
N ASP A 110 23.29 -0.04 1.51
CA ASP A 110 23.94 0.13 0.22
C ASP A 110 24.12 1.61 -0.19
N GLY A 111 23.76 2.56 0.68
CA GLY A 111 23.87 3.99 0.41
C GLY A 111 22.74 4.56 -0.46
N ARG A 112 21.74 3.76 -0.85
CA ARG A 112 20.61 4.22 -1.65
C ARG A 112 19.50 4.81 -0.77
N PRO A 113 18.85 5.92 -1.16
CA PRO A 113 17.75 6.48 -0.39
C PRO A 113 16.56 5.53 -0.37
N ALA A 114 15.90 5.42 0.79
CA ALA A 114 14.64 4.70 0.88
C ALA A 114 13.53 5.51 0.17
N PRO A 115 12.71 4.92 -0.72
CA PRO A 115 11.65 5.66 -1.42
C PRO A 115 10.64 6.29 -0.48
N ASN A 116 10.51 5.73 0.72
CA ASN A 116 9.65 6.22 1.79
C ASN A 116 10.42 6.94 2.92
N ALA A 117 11.63 7.47 2.67
CA ALA A 117 12.34 8.30 3.64
C ALA A 117 11.59 9.61 3.93
N VAL A 118 11.69 10.13 5.16
CA VAL A 118 11.11 11.40 5.60
C VAL A 118 11.65 12.58 4.77
N ALA A 119 10.76 13.45 4.29
CA ALA A 119 11.13 14.72 3.67
C ALA A 119 10.04 15.79 3.88
N GLY A 120 10.42 17.07 3.81
CA GLY A 120 9.46 18.18 3.91
C GLY A 120 8.46 18.19 2.75
N GLY A 121 7.16 18.30 3.05
CA GLY A 121 6.09 18.31 2.05
C GLY A 121 5.76 16.95 1.43
N LYS A 122 6.51 15.89 1.79
CA LYS A 122 6.28 14.53 1.32
C LYS A 122 5.14 13.86 2.08
N ARG A 123 4.38 13.01 1.41
CA ARG A 123 3.36 12.16 2.02
C ARG A 123 3.97 10.81 2.41
N PRO A 124 3.70 10.28 3.61
CA PRO A 124 4.10 8.92 3.97
C PRO A 124 3.33 7.91 3.11
N ARG A 125 3.95 6.79 2.75
CA ARG A 125 3.24 5.70 2.08
C ARG A 125 2.18 5.13 3.02
N SER A 126 0.98 4.88 2.52
CA SER A 126 -0.06 4.10 3.23
C SER A 126 -0.34 2.76 2.54
N SER A 127 -0.83 1.77 3.29
CA SER A 127 -1.33 0.49 2.74
C SER A 127 -2.84 0.50 2.43
N MET A 128 -3.55 1.60 2.69
CA MET A 128 -4.98 1.72 2.37
C MET A 128 -5.24 1.43 0.89
N SER A 129 -6.17 0.51 0.63
CA SER A 129 -6.51 0.04 -0.72
C SER A 129 -8.03 0.05 -0.94
N PRO A 130 -8.70 1.22 -0.94
CA PRO A 130 -10.10 1.31 -1.36
C PRO A 130 -10.20 0.99 -2.86
N THR A 131 -11.01 0.00 -3.21
CA THR A 131 -11.09 -0.55 -4.57
C THR A 131 -12.52 -0.52 -5.08
N ILE A 132 -12.70 -0.08 -6.32
CA ILE A 132 -13.93 -0.23 -7.11
C ILE A 132 -13.56 -1.08 -8.32
N VAL A 133 -14.36 -2.10 -8.59
CA VAL A 133 -14.19 -3.02 -9.72
C VAL A 133 -15.31 -2.76 -10.72
N LEU A 134 -14.90 -2.65 -11.98
CA LEU A 134 -15.78 -2.56 -13.12
C LEU A 134 -15.73 -3.88 -13.89
N ASP A 135 -16.82 -4.25 -14.54
CA ASP A 135 -16.83 -5.37 -15.46
C ASP A 135 -16.17 -5.01 -16.81
N GLN A 136 -16.27 -5.92 -17.78
CA GLN A 136 -15.65 -5.78 -19.10
C GLN A 136 -16.30 -4.66 -19.93
N ASP A 137 -17.56 -4.33 -19.64
CA ASP A 137 -18.32 -3.28 -20.31
C ASP A 137 -18.14 -1.92 -19.61
N GLY A 138 -17.42 -1.89 -18.49
CA GLY A 138 -17.15 -0.70 -17.70
C GLY A 138 -18.23 -0.39 -16.65
N GLU A 139 -19.17 -1.31 -16.43
CA GLU A 139 -20.25 -1.16 -15.47
C GLU A 139 -19.80 -1.55 -14.05
N PHE A 140 -20.42 -0.95 -13.04
CA PHE A 140 -20.09 -1.22 -11.65
C PHE A 140 -20.37 -2.69 -11.30
N HIS A 141 -19.34 -3.40 -10.82
CA HIS A 141 -19.45 -4.79 -10.42
C HIS A 141 -19.43 -4.95 -8.89
N LEU A 142 -18.39 -4.42 -8.23
CA LEU A 142 -18.27 -4.46 -6.78
C LEU A 142 -17.37 -3.33 -6.26
N ALA A 143 -17.50 -3.01 -4.97
CA ALA A 143 -16.57 -2.14 -4.25
C ALA A 143 -16.14 -2.83 -2.96
N THR A 144 -14.85 -2.74 -2.64
CA THR A 144 -14.27 -3.40 -1.47
C THR A 144 -13.09 -2.62 -0.92
N GLY A 145 -12.70 -2.95 0.30
CA GLY A 145 -11.60 -2.39 1.02
C GLY A 145 -11.52 -3.04 2.40
N SER A 146 -10.49 -2.70 3.16
CA SER A 146 -10.28 -3.24 4.50
C SER A 146 -9.57 -2.24 5.38
N PRO A 147 -9.82 -2.24 6.70
CA PRO A 147 -8.87 -1.73 7.68
C PRO A 147 -7.76 -2.75 7.97
N GLY A 148 -6.70 -2.35 8.69
CA GLY A 148 -5.68 -3.26 9.24
C GLY A 148 -4.22 -3.01 8.85
N GLY A 149 -3.81 -1.75 8.64
CA GLY A 149 -2.42 -1.40 8.32
C GLY A 149 -1.86 -2.16 7.12
N SER A 150 -0.65 -2.70 7.22
CA SER A 150 0.00 -3.43 6.11
C SER A 150 -0.77 -4.66 5.62
N SER A 151 -1.68 -5.23 6.43
CA SER A 151 -2.49 -6.38 6.03
C SER A 151 -3.63 -6.04 5.07
N ILE A 152 -3.98 -4.75 4.93
CA ILE A 152 -5.07 -4.27 4.05
C ILE A 152 -4.90 -4.81 2.63
N ILE A 153 -3.69 -4.74 2.07
CA ILE A 153 -3.39 -5.17 0.70
C ILE A 153 -3.75 -6.65 0.50
N ALA A 154 -3.35 -7.50 1.46
CA ALA A 154 -3.62 -8.94 1.40
C ALA A 154 -5.11 -9.25 1.59
N TYR A 155 -5.81 -8.53 2.47
CA TYR A 155 -7.24 -8.71 2.67
C TYR A 155 -8.05 -8.30 1.45
N VAL A 156 -7.72 -7.17 0.83
CA VAL A 156 -8.37 -6.72 -0.41
C VAL A 156 -8.09 -7.71 -1.55
N ALA A 157 -6.84 -8.14 -1.74
CA ALA A 157 -6.51 -9.15 -2.75
C ALA A 157 -7.28 -10.46 -2.52
N LYS A 158 -7.36 -10.93 -1.28
CA LYS A 158 -8.13 -12.13 -0.93
C LYS A 158 -9.62 -11.97 -1.24
N SER A 159 -10.22 -10.83 -0.88
CA SER A 159 -11.62 -10.55 -1.19
C SER A 159 -11.87 -10.52 -2.69
N LEU A 160 -11.00 -9.86 -3.47
CA LEU A 160 -11.12 -9.78 -4.93
C LEU A 160 -11.01 -11.15 -5.62
N VAL A 161 -10.17 -12.05 -5.11
CA VAL A 161 -10.02 -13.41 -5.68
C VAL A 161 -11.19 -14.33 -5.29
N ALA A 162 -11.84 -14.06 -4.15
CA ALA A 162 -12.90 -14.90 -3.61
C ALA A 162 -14.31 -14.51 -4.10
N MET A 163 -14.49 -13.30 -4.62
CA MET A 163 -15.74 -12.79 -5.20
C MET A 163 -15.78 -13.06 -6.70
#